data_AF-A0A258GFH2-F1
#
_entry.id   AF-A0A258GFH2-F1
#
_cell.length_a   1.000
_cell.length_b   1.000
_cell.length_c   1.000
_cell.angle_alpha   90.00
_cell.angle_beta   90.00
_cell.angle_gamma   90.00
#
_symmetry.space_group_name_H-M   'P 1'
#
loop_
_entity.id
_entity.type
_entity.pdbx_description
1 polymer ?
#
loop_
_entity_poly.entity_id
_entity_poly.type
_entity_poly.pdbx_seq_one_letter_code
_entity_poly.pdbx_strand_id
1 'polypeptide(L)'
;MYKARGFTIVELLIVIVVIGILAAISIVAYNGVSEKARDSERRADAASIAKGLTMWSSETGKLFSQMNGGNGSSVDNGANGWFDAGYYATPSTRTILENSGYIGKGIDDPRRSASEPSRWRYLVAPCTSDVSDNRRLVLMELERAPDEPIAQQVSTLGCNSSYISSYTASYRVNYVRMADAR
;
A
#
# COMPACT_ATOMS: atom_id res chain seq x y z
N MET A 1 -46.99 36.45 -28.62
CA MET A 1 -47.37 35.37 -27.68
C MET A 1 -46.68 34.09 -28.10
N TYR A 2 -45.66 33.62 -27.36
CA TYR A 2 -45.03 32.33 -27.65
C TYR A 2 -45.86 31.22 -26.98
N LYS A 3 -46.33 30.24 -27.75
CA LYS A 3 -46.97 29.03 -27.20
C LYS A 3 -45.86 28.17 -26.62
N ALA A 4 -45.81 28.01 -25.31
CA ALA A 4 -45.01 26.98 -24.66
C ALA A 4 -45.53 25.61 -25.13
N ARG A 5 -44.74 24.90 -25.93
CA ARG A 5 -45.00 23.49 -26.26
C ARG A 5 -44.63 22.67 -25.01
N GLY A 6 -45.62 22.06 -24.37
CA GLY A 6 -45.39 21.16 -23.25
C GLY A 6 -44.69 19.88 -23.71
N PHE A 7 -43.77 19.37 -22.89
CA PHE A 7 -43.18 18.05 -23.09
C PHE A 7 -44.26 16.96 -23.06
N THR A 8 -44.14 15.99 -23.95
CA THR A 8 -45.00 14.80 -23.94
C THR A 8 -44.56 13.85 -22.81
N ILE A 9 -45.52 13.11 -22.25
CA ILE A 9 -45.22 12.06 -21.25
C ILE A 9 -44.26 11.01 -21.82
N VAL A 10 -44.37 10.72 -23.13
CA VAL A 10 -43.51 9.76 -23.82
C VAL A 10 -42.06 10.25 -23.89
N GLU A 11 -41.83 11.53 -24.16
CA GLU A 11 -40.48 12.11 -24.13
C GLU A 11 -39.84 11.99 -22.75
N LEU A 12 -40.60 12.28 -21.68
CA LEU A 12 -40.10 12.15 -20.32
C LEU A 12 -39.83 10.68 -19.93
N LEU A 13 -40.67 9.75 -20.40
CA LEU A 13 -40.50 8.31 -20.18
C LEU A 13 -39.22 7.78 -20.83
N ILE A 14 -38.94 8.16 -22.08
CA ILE A 14 -37.72 7.71 -22.78
C ILE A 14 -36.48 8.23 -22.04
N VAL A 15 -36.50 9.48 -21.57
CA VAL A 15 -35.36 10.07 -20.86
C VAL A 15 -35.03 9.30 -19.57
N ILE A 16 -36.04 8.96 -18.75
CA ILE A 16 -35.78 8.21 -17.51
C ILE A 16 -35.27 6.79 -17.79
N VAL A 17 -35.74 6.13 -18.87
CA VAL A 17 -35.27 4.80 -19.28
C VAL A 17 -33.80 4.88 -19.73
N VAL A 18 -33.45 5.86 -20.54
CA VAL A 18 -32.07 6.06 -21.01
C VAL A 18 -31.13 6.37 -19.82
N ILE A 19 -31.53 7.25 -18.90
CA ILE A 19 -30.76 7.54 -17.68
C ILE A 19 -30.60 6.27 -16.82
N GLY A 20 -31.64 5.46 -16.69
CA GLY A 20 -31.59 4.20 -15.95
C GLY A 20 -30.59 3.20 -16.52
N ILE A 21 -30.57 3.01 -17.85
CA ILE A 21 -29.62 2.12 -18.53
C ILE A 21 -28.18 2.63 -18.37
N LEU A 22 -27.96 3.93 -18.63
CA LEU A 22 -26.63 4.54 -18.51
C LEU A 22 -26.10 4.48 -17.06
N ALA A 23 -26.96 4.71 -16.07
CA ALA A 23 -26.59 4.61 -14.66
C ALA A 23 -26.19 3.18 -14.28
N ALA A 24 -26.95 2.16 -14.72
CA ALA A 24 -26.66 0.77 -14.44
C ALA A 24 -25.28 0.32 -14.99
N ILE A 25 -24.98 0.66 -16.25
CA ILE A 25 -23.67 0.37 -16.88
C ILE A 25 -22.55 1.11 -16.13
N SER A 26 -22.77 2.38 -15.80
CA SER A 26 -21.78 3.23 -15.13
C SER A 26 -21.38 2.69 -13.75
N ILE A 27 -22.34 2.19 -12.96
CA ILE A 27 -22.07 1.63 -11.63
C ILE A 27 -21.14 0.41 -11.70
N VAL A 28 -21.41 -0.52 -12.62
CA VAL A 28 -20.59 -1.74 -12.78
C VAL A 28 -19.17 -1.39 -13.23
N ALA A 29 -19.03 -0.46 -14.17
CA ALA A 29 -17.72 -0.02 -14.66
C ALA A 29 -16.89 0.74 -13.58
N TYR A 30 -17.55 1.52 -12.73
CA TYR A 30 -16.88 2.35 -11.72
C TYR A 30 -16.15 1.55 -10.64
N ASN A 31 -16.68 0.39 -10.25
CA ASN A 31 -16.09 -0.46 -9.22
C ASN A 31 -14.66 -0.93 -9.59
N GLY A 32 -14.48 -1.44 -10.81
CA GLY A 32 -13.17 -1.93 -11.27
C GLY A 32 -12.14 -0.82 -11.51
N VAL A 33 -12.57 0.38 -11.95
CA VAL A 33 -11.68 1.53 -12.14
C VAL A 33 -11.14 2.04 -10.81
N SER A 34 -12.01 2.12 -9.80
CA SER A 34 -11.63 2.60 -8.47
C SER A 34 -10.64 1.66 -7.78
N GLU A 35 -10.82 0.34 -7.92
CA GLU A 35 -9.85 -0.67 -7.43
C GLU A 35 -8.48 -0.50 -8.08
N LYS A 36 -8.43 -0.37 -9.41
CA LYS A 36 -7.18 -0.19 -10.15
C LYS A 36 -6.46 1.11 -9.77
N ALA A 37 -7.21 2.19 -9.54
CA ALA A 37 -6.64 3.47 -9.10
C ALA A 37 -5.98 3.34 -7.73
N ARG A 38 -6.66 2.72 -6.75
CA ARG A 38 -6.12 2.47 -5.41
C ARG A 38 -4.91 1.54 -5.43
N ASP A 39 -4.93 0.48 -6.24
CA ASP A 39 -3.76 -0.39 -6.40
C ASP A 39 -2.57 0.33 -7.04
N SER A 40 -2.82 1.27 -7.95
CA SER A 40 -1.76 2.12 -8.52
C SER A 40 -1.16 3.06 -7.48
N GLU A 41 -2.00 3.64 -6.62
CA GLU A 41 -1.56 4.48 -5.48
C GLU A 41 -0.73 3.67 -4.49
N ARG A 42 -1.20 2.48 -4.07
CA ARG A 42 -0.44 1.55 -3.20
C ARG A 42 0.94 1.22 -3.75
N ARG A 43 1.04 0.97 -5.05
CA ARG A 43 2.33 0.68 -5.70
C ARG A 43 3.26 1.89 -5.70
N ALA A 44 2.72 3.09 -5.90
CA ALA A 44 3.48 4.33 -5.83
C ALA A 44 3.95 4.62 -4.39
N ASP A 45 3.10 4.37 -3.40
CA ASP A 45 3.41 4.47 -1.98
C ASP A 45 4.52 3.50 -1.59
N ALA A 46 4.40 2.21 -1.94
CA ALA A 46 5.44 1.22 -1.67
C ALA A 46 6.78 1.57 -2.33
N ALA A 47 6.75 2.13 -3.55
CA ALA A 47 7.97 2.62 -4.21
C ALA A 47 8.56 3.83 -3.47
N SER A 48 7.72 4.75 -2.97
CA SER A 48 8.15 5.92 -2.21
C SER A 48 8.74 5.53 -0.85
N ILE A 49 8.12 4.59 -0.15
CA ILE A 49 8.64 4.01 1.11
C ILE A 49 9.99 3.35 0.85
N ALA A 50 10.09 2.49 -0.18
CA ALA A 50 11.33 1.80 -0.49
C ALA A 50 12.48 2.78 -0.84
N LYS A 51 12.17 3.81 -1.64
CA LYS A 51 13.12 4.88 -1.96
C LYS A 51 13.53 5.67 -0.71
N GLY A 52 12.57 6.02 0.14
CA GLY A 52 12.82 6.76 1.38
C GLY A 52 13.72 5.98 2.34
N LEU A 53 13.50 4.67 2.47
CA LEU A 53 14.41 3.78 3.19
C LEU A 53 15.82 3.87 2.60
N THR A 54 15.99 3.57 1.31
CA THR A 54 17.31 3.61 0.66
C THR A 54 18.01 4.97 0.83
N MET A 55 17.28 6.08 0.72
CA MET A 55 17.83 7.43 0.95
C MET A 55 18.30 7.62 2.40
N TRP A 56 17.48 7.21 3.38
CA TRP A 56 17.87 7.25 4.80
C TRP A 56 19.16 6.48 5.07
N SER A 57 19.29 5.27 4.53
CA SER A 57 20.51 4.46 4.75
C SER A 57 21.72 5.08 4.07
N SER A 58 21.55 5.59 2.84
CA SER A 58 22.61 6.27 2.10
C SER A 58 23.11 7.55 2.77
N GLU A 59 22.23 8.34 3.38
CA GLU A 59 22.62 9.60 4.05
C GLU A 59 23.17 9.38 5.46
N THR A 60 22.62 8.42 6.20
CA THR A 60 23.07 8.15 7.57
C THR A 60 24.27 7.24 7.65
N GLY A 61 24.58 6.50 6.57
CA GLY A 61 25.58 5.43 6.55
C GLY A 61 25.22 4.24 7.45
N LYS A 62 23.96 4.15 7.92
CA LYS A 62 23.47 3.11 8.81
C LYS A 62 22.73 2.04 8.04
N LEU A 63 22.83 0.80 8.52
CA LEU A 63 22.00 -0.30 8.05
C LEU A 63 20.55 -0.08 8.47
N PHE A 64 19.60 -0.60 7.70
CA PHE A 64 18.18 -0.59 8.05
C PHE A 64 17.91 -1.22 9.41
N SER A 65 18.68 -2.24 9.81
CA SER A 65 18.59 -2.86 11.15
C SER A 65 18.88 -1.88 12.28
N GLN A 66 19.60 -0.79 12.01
CA GLN A 66 19.92 0.27 12.97
C GLN A 66 18.90 1.43 12.94
N MET A 67 17.88 1.36 12.08
CA MET A 67 16.78 2.33 12.09
C MET A 67 15.94 2.11 13.36
N ASN A 68 15.76 3.15 14.16
CA ASN A 68 14.90 3.10 15.36
C ASN A 68 13.41 3.20 14.99
N GLY A 69 12.96 2.48 13.95
CA GLY A 69 11.60 2.51 13.43
C GLY A 69 11.01 1.12 13.26
N GLY A 70 9.80 0.90 13.77
CA GLY A 70 9.11 -0.40 13.68
C GLY A 70 8.33 -0.77 14.94
N ASN A 71 7.59 -1.89 14.89
CA ASN A 71 6.93 -2.44 16.08
C ASN A 71 7.85 -3.45 16.77
N GLY A 72 8.25 -3.18 18.01
CA GLY A 72 9.14 -4.04 18.80
C GLY A 72 10.61 -3.64 18.69
N SER A 73 10.95 -2.40 19.06
CA SER A 73 12.32 -1.89 19.19
C SER A 73 13.15 -2.68 20.20
N SER A 74 13.55 -3.90 19.87
CA SER A 74 14.87 -4.41 20.22
C SER A 74 15.79 -4.10 19.05
N VAL A 75 17.00 -3.68 19.38
CA VAL A 75 18.06 -3.09 18.52
C VAL A 75 18.51 -3.93 17.31
N ASP A 76 17.84 -5.04 17.00
CA ASP A 76 18.31 -6.05 16.04
C ASP A 76 17.47 -6.17 14.76
N ASN A 77 16.36 -5.45 14.62
CA ASN A 77 15.52 -5.52 13.41
C ASN A 77 14.88 -4.18 13.03
N GLY A 78 15.65 -3.09 13.04
CA GLY A 78 15.20 -1.78 12.54
C GLY A 78 14.53 -1.82 11.16
N ALA A 79 13.57 -0.91 10.97
CA ALA A 79 12.62 -0.87 9.87
C ALA A 79 11.88 -2.21 9.67
N ASN A 80 11.36 -2.80 10.76
CA ASN A 80 10.56 -4.03 10.74
C ASN A 80 9.21 -3.82 11.44
N GLY A 81 8.14 -4.36 10.87
CA GLY A 81 6.78 -4.20 11.35
C GLY A 81 6.00 -3.15 10.58
N TRP A 82 4.90 -2.68 11.18
CA TRP A 82 4.00 -1.73 10.53
C TRP A 82 4.75 -0.45 10.17
N PHE A 83 4.59 -0.02 8.93
CA PHE A 83 5.22 1.19 8.42
C PHE A 83 4.83 2.41 9.25
N ASP A 84 3.56 2.46 9.65
CA ASP A 84 3.02 3.49 10.52
C ASP A 84 2.96 3.03 11.99
N ALA A 85 3.21 3.98 12.89
CA ALA A 85 3.03 3.80 14.33
C ALA A 85 1.52 3.83 14.57
N GLY A 86 0.91 2.66 14.61
CA GLY A 86 -0.44 2.52 15.16
C GLY A 86 -0.40 2.72 16.69
N TYR A 87 -0.93 1.75 17.43
CA TYR A 87 -1.08 1.81 18.89
C TYR A 87 0.25 1.74 19.69
N TYR A 88 1.39 1.46 19.04
CA TYR A 88 2.68 1.27 19.70
C TYR A 88 3.49 2.57 19.68
N ALA A 89 3.68 3.18 20.85
CA ALA A 89 4.44 4.42 21.02
C ALA A 89 5.96 4.18 20.85
N THR A 90 6.41 4.17 19.62
CA THR A 90 7.81 4.35 19.17
C THR A 90 7.76 5.12 17.85
N PRO A 91 8.79 5.89 17.46
CA PRO A 91 8.76 6.51 16.14
C PRO A 91 8.70 5.38 15.10
N SER A 92 7.65 5.35 14.29
CA SER A 92 7.58 4.36 13.20
C SER A 92 8.54 4.69 12.08
N THR A 93 8.77 3.71 11.20
CA THR A 93 9.47 3.92 9.95
C THR A 93 8.90 5.13 9.20
N ARG A 94 7.57 5.28 9.13
CA ARG A 94 6.91 6.46 8.56
C ARG A 94 7.37 7.74 9.24
N THR A 95 7.24 7.82 10.57
CA THR A 95 7.58 9.02 11.34
C THR A 95 9.04 9.44 11.13
N ILE A 96 9.96 8.48 11.07
CA ILE A 96 11.38 8.76 10.82
C ILE A 96 11.58 9.30 9.41
N LEU A 97 11.00 8.64 8.40
CA LEU A 97 11.16 9.05 7.01
C LEU A 97 10.49 10.39 6.72
N GLU A 98 9.30 10.66 7.28
CA GLU A 98 8.58 11.93 7.15
C GLU A 98 9.31 13.08 7.85
N ASN A 99 9.73 12.90 9.11
CA ASN A 99 10.41 13.95 9.86
C ASN A 99 11.79 14.28 9.31
N SER A 100 12.44 13.31 8.68
CA SER A 100 13.74 13.51 8.02
C SER A 100 13.59 14.01 6.58
N GLY A 101 12.37 14.09 6.03
CA GLY A 101 12.11 14.60 4.69
C GLY A 101 12.41 13.63 3.54
N TYR A 102 12.58 12.33 3.82
CA TYR A 102 12.84 11.31 2.80
C TYR A 102 11.58 10.92 2.00
N ILE A 103 10.40 11.14 2.56
CA ILE A 103 9.09 10.88 1.94
C ILE A 103 8.11 12.02 2.21
N GLY A 104 7.05 12.10 1.40
CA GLY A 104 5.92 12.99 1.67
C GLY A 104 5.11 12.54 2.89
N LYS A 105 4.43 13.50 3.53
CA LYS A 105 3.53 13.22 4.65
C LYS A 105 2.26 12.50 4.18
N GLY A 106 1.77 11.58 4.99
CA GLY A 106 0.42 11.01 4.82
C GLY A 106 0.33 9.86 3.82
N ILE A 107 1.42 9.10 3.64
CA ILE A 107 1.37 7.83 2.89
C ILE A 107 0.54 6.83 3.68
N ASP A 108 -0.77 6.76 3.42
CA ASP A 108 -1.75 5.87 4.05
C ASP A 108 -2.58 5.17 2.97
N ASP A 109 -2.92 3.89 3.18
CA ASP A 109 -3.79 3.18 2.24
C ASP A 109 -5.17 3.84 2.19
N PRO A 110 -5.76 4.08 1.00
CA PRO A 110 -7.09 4.67 0.85
C PRO A 110 -8.22 3.87 1.51
N ARG A 111 -8.02 2.57 1.77
CA ARG A 111 -8.97 1.67 2.43
C ARG A 111 -8.68 1.47 3.92
N ARG A 112 -7.66 2.14 4.47
CA ARG A 112 -7.31 2.03 5.89
C ARG A 112 -8.54 2.34 6.76
N SER A 113 -8.87 1.43 7.67
CA SER A 113 -10.01 1.58 8.58
C SER A 113 -9.62 1.26 10.02
N ALA A 114 -10.19 2.00 10.97
CA ALA A 114 -10.04 1.70 12.40
C ALA A 114 -10.71 0.37 12.80
N SER A 115 -11.71 -0.10 12.04
CA SER A 115 -12.40 -1.37 12.30
C SER A 115 -11.59 -2.61 11.85
N GLU A 116 -10.63 -2.44 10.94
CA GLU A 116 -9.73 -3.49 10.45
C GLU A 116 -8.27 -3.04 10.60
N PRO A 117 -7.74 -2.91 11.82
CA PRO A 117 -6.47 -2.23 12.08
C PRO A 117 -5.24 -2.95 11.50
N SER A 118 -5.36 -4.20 11.06
CA SER A 118 -4.27 -4.98 10.46
C SER A 118 -4.40 -5.12 8.94
N ARG A 119 -5.40 -4.48 8.32
CA ARG A 119 -5.68 -4.59 6.88
C ARG A 119 -5.45 -3.24 6.19
N TRP A 120 -5.13 -3.27 4.90
CA TRP A 120 -4.91 -2.04 4.11
C TRP A 120 -3.83 -1.17 4.75
N ARG A 121 -2.66 -1.77 5.01
CA ARG A 121 -1.52 -1.13 5.65
C ARG A 121 -0.22 -1.60 5.01
N TYR A 122 0.79 -0.74 5.09
CA TYR A 122 2.14 -1.06 4.64
C TYR A 122 2.92 -1.68 5.79
N LEU A 123 3.60 -2.77 5.50
CA LEU A 123 4.47 -3.47 6.43
C LEU A 123 5.88 -3.46 5.86
N VAL A 124 6.89 -3.22 6.70
CA VAL A 124 8.30 -3.37 6.30
C VAL A 124 8.85 -4.60 7.00
N ALA A 125 9.57 -5.46 6.29
CA ALA A 125 10.19 -6.65 6.85
C ALA A 125 11.59 -6.85 6.29
N PRO A 126 12.50 -7.53 7.01
CA PRO A 126 13.78 -7.90 6.45
C PRO A 126 13.61 -8.95 5.34
N CYS A 127 14.48 -8.88 4.33
CA CYS A 127 14.48 -9.80 3.19
C CYS A 127 14.82 -11.24 3.61
N THR A 128 15.64 -11.39 4.64
CA THR A 128 16.06 -12.67 5.21
C THR A 128 16.07 -12.60 6.75
N SER A 129 16.28 -13.73 7.41
CA SER A 129 16.50 -13.78 8.86
C SER A 129 17.91 -13.36 9.28
N ASP A 130 18.78 -13.05 8.32
CA ASP A 130 20.14 -12.60 8.60
C ASP A 130 20.14 -11.09 8.87
N VAL A 131 20.54 -10.71 10.08
CA VAL A 131 20.59 -9.31 10.52
C VAL A 131 21.63 -8.48 9.77
N SER A 132 22.58 -9.14 9.10
CA SER A 132 23.55 -8.48 8.22
C SER A 132 22.95 -8.12 6.85
N ASP A 133 21.81 -8.71 6.48
CA ASP A 133 21.11 -8.36 5.24
C ASP A 133 20.47 -6.98 5.36
N ASN A 134 21.07 -6.03 4.64
CA ASN A 134 20.63 -4.66 4.57
C ASN A 134 19.52 -4.43 3.53
N ARG A 135 18.76 -5.46 3.17
CA ARG A 135 17.59 -5.33 2.30
C ARG A 135 16.30 -5.36 3.11
N ARG A 136 15.33 -4.54 2.72
CA ARG A 136 13.99 -4.51 3.32
C ARG A 136 12.94 -4.72 2.23
N LEU A 137 11.87 -5.40 2.58
CA LEU A 137 10.70 -5.57 1.74
C LEU A 137 9.56 -4.72 2.31
N VAL A 138 8.95 -3.92 1.45
CA VAL A 138 7.67 -3.27 1.70
C VAL A 138 6.58 -4.22 1.21
N LEU A 139 5.76 -4.70 2.14
CA LEU A 139 4.69 -5.67 1.94
C LEU A 139 3.33 -4.96 2.03
N MET A 140 2.41 -5.32 1.15
CA MET A 140 1.05 -4.77 1.13
C MET A 140 0.02 -5.73 0.51
N GLU A 141 -1.26 -5.44 0.73
CA GLU A 141 -2.40 -6.09 0.09
C GLU A 141 -2.88 -5.22 -1.07
N LEU A 142 -2.89 -5.77 -2.28
CA LEU A 142 -3.58 -5.22 -3.45
C LEU A 142 -5.00 -5.80 -3.54
N GLU A 143 -5.96 -4.98 -3.96
CA GLU A 143 -7.35 -5.41 -4.19
C GLU A 143 -7.43 -6.40 -5.34
N ARG A 144 -6.69 -6.14 -6.42
CA ARG A 144 -6.50 -7.11 -7.49
C ARG A 144 -5.24 -7.92 -7.24
N ALA A 145 -5.41 -9.24 -7.15
CA ALA A 145 -4.30 -10.17 -7.01
C ALA A 145 -3.28 -9.96 -8.15
N PRO A 146 -1.97 -9.88 -7.84
CA PRO A 146 -0.93 -9.77 -8.85
C PRO A 146 -0.81 -11.07 -9.66
N ASP A 147 -0.26 -10.95 -10.87
CA ASP A 147 -0.10 -12.09 -11.80
C ASP A 147 0.82 -13.18 -11.22
N GLU A 148 1.83 -12.78 -10.45
CA GLU A 148 2.75 -13.69 -9.78
C GLU A 148 2.40 -13.86 -8.29
N PRO A 149 2.42 -15.10 -7.77
CA PRO A 149 2.23 -15.33 -6.34
C PRO A 149 3.37 -14.68 -5.55
N ILE A 150 3.05 -14.21 -4.33
CA ILE A 150 4.02 -13.49 -3.48
C ILE A 150 5.30 -14.30 -3.22
N ALA A 151 5.21 -15.63 -3.11
CA ALA A 151 6.39 -16.49 -2.94
C ALA A 151 7.39 -16.36 -4.11
N GLN A 152 6.89 -16.24 -5.35
CA GLN A 152 7.70 -16.06 -6.55
C GLN A 152 8.27 -14.64 -6.65
N GLN A 153 7.48 -13.63 -6.26
CA GLN A 153 7.98 -12.25 -6.19
C GLN A 153 9.16 -12.14 -5.22
N VAL A 154 9.04 -12.76 -4.03
CA VAL A 154 10.09 -12.76 -3.00
C VAL A 154 11.33 -13.54 -3.45
N SER A 155 11.16 -14.71 -4.08
CA SER A 155 12.30 -15.50 -4.56
C SER A 155 13.07 -14.80 -5.68
N THR A 156 12.38 -14.08 -6.57
CA THR A 156 12.99 -13.32 -7.67
C THR A 156 13.86 -12.17 -7.15
N LEU A 157 13.53 -11.63 -5.98
CA LEU A 157 14.32 -10.61 -5.28
C LEU A 157 15.50 -11.19 -4.48
N GLY A 158 15.69 -12.52 -4.50
CA GLY A 158 16.74 -13.19 -3.72
C GLY A 158 16.50 -13.13 -2.21
N CYS A 159 15.24 -13.09 -1.79
CA CYS A 159 14.80 -13.09 -0.40
C CYS A 159 14.28 -14.47 0.03
N ASN A 160 14.28 -14.73 1.35
CA ASN A 160 13.82 -16.02 1.87
C ASN A 160 12.28 -16.06 1.92
N SER A 161 11.67 -16.78 0.98
CA SER A 161 10.22 -16.91 0.87
C SER A 161 9.56 -17.60 2.07
N SER A 162 10.26 -18.54 2.73
CA SER A 162 9.78 -19.21 3.94
C SER A 162 9.66 -18.22 5.11
N TYR A 163 10.61 -17.29 5.23
CA TYR A 163 10.56 -16.26 6.27
C TYR A 163 9.39 -15.29 6.04
N ILE A 164 9.22 -14.82 4.81
CA ILE A 164 8.14 -13.90 4.44
C ILE A 164 6.76 -14.56 4.54
N SER A 165 6.67 -15.88 4.38
CA SER A 165 5.39 -16.61 4.45
C SER A 165 4.66 -16.46 5.79
N SER A 166 5.40 -16.21 6.89
CA SER A 166 4.82 -15.89 8.20
C SER A 166 3.98 -14.60 8.15
N TYR A 167 4.50 -13.55 7.50
CA TYR A 167 3.79 -12.29 7.31
C TYR A 167 2.62 -12.42 6.34
N THR A 168 2.76 -13.21 5.27
CA THR A 168 1.68 -13.44 4.30
C THR A 168 0.50 -14.19 4.94
N ALA A 169 0.79 -15.15 5.83
CA ALA A 169 -0.23 -15.90 6.57
C ALA A 169 -0.98 -15.03 7.59
N SER A 170 -0.29 -14.09 8.25
CA SER A 170 -0.88 -13.24 9.28
C SER A 170 -1.60 -12.00 8.74
N TYR A 171 -1.12 -11.39 7.65
CA TYR A 171 -1.51 -10.03 7.25
C TYR A 171 -2.06 -9.89 5.82
N ARG A 172 -2.40 -11.01 5.16
CA ARG A 172 -3.02 -11.03 3.81
C ARG A 172 -2.26 -10.24 2.73
N VAL A 173 -0.97 -10.02 2.93
CA VAL A 173 -0.12 -9.34 1.95
C VAL A 173 0.05 -10.22 0.72
N ASN A 174 -0.04 -9.62 -0.47
CA ASN A 174 0.05 -10.32 -1.75
C ASN A 174 1.05 -9.67 -2.72
N TYR A 175 1.62 -8.52 -2.35
CA TYR A 175 2.60 -7.80 -3.17
C TYR A 175 3.79 -7.36 -2.33
N VAL A 176 4.98 -7.37 -2.95
CA VAL A 176 6.23 -6.91 -2.35
C VAL A 176 7.00 -5.92 -3.21
N ARG A 177 7.67 -4.98 -2.55
CA ARG A 177 8.64 -4.07 -3.16
C ARG A 177 9.92 -4.05 -2.34
N MET A 178 11.06 -4.27 -2.98
CA MET A 178 12.36 -4.23 -2.29
C MET A 178 12.87 -2.79 -2.15
N ALA A 179 13.39 -2.49 -0.96
CA ALA A 179 14.31 -1.41 -0.66
C ALA A 179 15.69 -2.02 -0.44
N ASP A 180 16.68 -1.49 -1.14
CA ASP A 180 18.06 -1.97 -1.08
C ASP A 180 18.98 -0.77 -0.88
N ALA A 181 19.90 -0.89 0.06
CA ALA A 181 20.91 0.11 0.35
C ALA A 181 22.22 -0.37 -0.25
N ARG A 182 22.78 0.44 -1.17
CA ARG A 182 24.05 0.15 -1.84
C ARG A 182 25.23 0.15 -0.87
#